data_AF-A0A7X0HPD0-F1
#
_entry.id   AF-A0A7X0HPD0-F1
#
_cell.length_a   1.000
_cell.length_b   1.000
_cell.length_c   1.000
_cell.angle_alpha   90.00
_cell.angle_beta   90.00
_cell.angle_gamma   90.00
#
_symmetry.space_group_name_H-M   'P 1'
#
loop_
_entity.id
_entity.type
_entity.pdbx_description
1 polymer ?
#
loop_
_entity_poly.entity_id
_entity_poly.type
_entity_poly.pdbx_seq_one_letter_code
_entity_poly.pdbx_strand_id
1 'polypeptide(L)'
;MRLSSETAAGAQTSTADYALDTKGSCRGTNTLQDAKAEMRRIGPDTYIKGNAAYWTATLKQQGGGAKAQKQVAAFKDKWVKLPAAEAKAAQTGCDKDALLAAMDNDKSERQGMTRGKDTQIQGKNTAVLQKKTAKGETLTLYVATEGDPYILKLDEKGTKGTTTTSFSDYNNPVDVTAPPAGEVVDAAKAA
;
A
#
# COMPACT_ATOMS: atom_id res chain seq x y z
N MET A 1 -4.02 10.46 6.23
CA MET A 1 -3.99 9.11 6.85
C MET A 1 -2.71 8.42 6.42
N ARG A 2 -2.07 7.71 7.34
CA ARG A 2 -0.94 6.83 7.04
C ARG A 2 -1.36 5.37 7.20
N LEU A 3 -0.89 4.55 6.28
CA LEU A 3 -1.09 3.12 6.21
C LEU A 3 0.28 2.46 6.24
N SER A 4 0.52 1.54 7.17
CA SER A 4 1.73 0.72 7.18
C SER A 4 1.32 -0.74 7.20
N SER A 5 1.75 -1.53 6.21
CA SER A 5 1.46 -2.95 6.15
C SER A 5 2.73 -3.78 6.11
N GLU A 6 2.73 -4.89 6.82
CA GLU A 6 3.72 -5.94 6.71
C GLU A 6 3.02 -7.25 6.40
N THR A 7 3.51 -7.96 5.39
CA THR A 7 3.01 -9.28 5.01
C THR A 7 4.16 -10.27 4.98
N ALA A 8 3.95 -11.44 5.57
CA ALA A 8 4.85 -12.58 5.52
C ALA A 8 4.11 -13.79 4.96
N ALA A 9 4.60 -14.35 3.86
CA ALA A 9 4.04 -15.52 3.17
C ALA A 9 5.15 -16.51 2.84
N GLY A 10 5.26 -17.59 3.61
CA GLY A 10 6.41 -18.51 3.52
C GLY A 10 7.73 -17.78 3.80
N ALA A 11 8.66 -17.83 2.85
CA ALA A 11 9.94 -17.10 2.92
C ALA A 11 9.89 -15.68 2.33
N GLN A 12 8.74 -15.26 1.79
CA GLN A 12 8.59 -13.93 1.20
C GLN A 12 8.05 -12.95 2.23
N THR A 13 8.67 -11.78 2.30
CA THR A 13 8.19 -10.64 3.08
C THR A 13 7.96 -9.44 2.18
N SER A 14 6.93 -8.67 2.50
CA SER A 14 6.67 -7.38 1.88
C SER A 14 6.25 -6.37 2.91
N THR A 15 6.68 -5.13 2.71
CA THR A 15 6.27 -3.99 3.53
C THR A 15 5.71 -2.91 2.63
N ALA A 16 4.79 -2.12 3.16
CA ALA A 16 4.34 -0.90 2.53
C ALA A 16 4.10 0.17 3.59
N ASP A 17 4.42 1.41 3.26
CA ASP A 17 4.16 2.57 4.11
C ASP A 17 3.72 3.72 3.20
N TYR A 18 2.46 4.14 3.34
CA TYR A 18 1.87 5.18 2.51
C TYR A 18 1.20 6.23 3.37
N ALA A 19 1.44 7.50 3.05
CA ALA A 19 0.63 8.61 3.50
C ALA A 19 -0.26 9.06 2.35
N LEU A 20 -1.56 9.15 2.60
CA LEU A 20 -2.60 9.54 1.65
C LEU A 20 -3.55 10.59 2.23
N ASP A 21 -3.96 11.55 1.39
CA ASP A 21 -4.99 12.54 1.72
C ASP A 21 -6.21 12.46 0.80
N THR A 22 -7.24 13.26 1.10
CA THR A 22 -8.49 13.35 0.32
C THR A 22 -8.36 14.20 -0.94
N LYS A 23 -7.21 14.85 -1.17
CA LYS A 23 -6.94 15.68 -2.35
C LYS A 23 -6.26 14.87 -3.46
N GLY A 24 -6.01 13.58 -3.22
CA GLY A 24 -5.32 12.69 -4.15
C GLY A 24 -3.80 12.75 -4.05
N SER A 25 -3.26 13.43 -3.02
CA SER A 25 -1.82 13.41 -2.75
C SER A 25 -1.47 12.12 -2.03
N CYS A 26 -0.42 11.45 -2.51
CA CYS A 26 0.09 10.25 -1.86
C CYS A 26 1.61 10.21 -1.92
N ARG A 27 2.24 9.74 -0.86
CA ARG A 27 3.65 9.35 -0.87
C ARG A 27 3.84 8.08 -0.08
N GLY A 28 4.81 7.28 -0.47
CA GLY A 28 5.13 6.12 0.31
C GLY A 28 6.22 5.27 -0.27
N THR A 29 6.44 4.15 0.37
CA THR A 29 7.40 3.14 -0.05
C THR A 29 6.76 1.77 -0.01
N ASN A 30 7.25 0.89 -0.86
CA ASN A 30 6.92 -0.51 -0.79
C ASN A 30 8.16 -1.37 -1.05
N THR A 31 8.21 -2.49 -0.35
CA THR A 31 9.24 -3.51 -0.51
C THR A 31 8.56 -4.85 -0.74
N LEU A 32 9.06 -5.63 -1.68
CA LEU A 32 8.75 -7.04 -1.84
C LEU A 32 10.08 -7.77 -2.04
N GLN A 33 10.55 -8.45 -1.01
CA GLN A 33 11.90 -9.01 -0.98
C GLN A 33 12.96 -7.94 -1.35
N ASP A 34 13.69 -8.13 -2.44
CA ASP A 34 14.69 -7.17 -2.91
C ASP A 34 14.11 -6.02 -3.75
N ALA A 35 12.87 -6.14 -4.23
CA ALA A 35 12.22 -5.08 -5.00
C ALA A 35 11.79 -3.96 -4.06
N LYS A 36 12.30 -2.74 -4.27
CA LYS A 36 12.00 -1.56 -3.47
C LYS A 36 11.59 -0.41 -4.36
N ALA A 37 10.58 0.34 -3.96
CA ALA A 37 10.17 1.56 -4.63
C ALA A 37 9.70 2.63 -3.65
N GLU A 38 9.94 3.90 -4.01
CA GLU A 38 9.28 5.08 -3.48
C GLU A 38 8.27 5.58 -4.50
N MET A 39 7.09 6.00 -4.05
CA MET A 39 6.02 6.54 -4.88
C MET A 39 5.66 7.95 -4.42
N ARG A 40 5.36 8.83 -5.39
CA ARG A 40 4.77 10.15 -5.17
C ARG A 40 3.64 10.38 -6.17
N ARG A 41 2.46 10.72 -5.67
CA ARG A 41 1.30 11.12 -6.47
C ARG A 41 0.93 12.56 -6.17
N ILE A 42 0.78 13.34 -7.23
CA ILE A 42 0.43 14.77 -7.18
C ILE A 42 -0.64 15.00 -8.22
N GLY A 43 -1.90 15.08 -7.77
CA GLY A 43 -3.05 15.14 -8.67
C GLY A 43 -3.09 13.94 -9.63
N PRO A 44 -3.02 14.15 -10.96
CA PRO A 44 -3.04 13.07 -11.94
C PRO A 44 -1.67 12.40 -12.15
N ASP A 45 -0.58 13.03 -11.71
CA ASP A 45 0.77 12.55 -11.96
C ASP A 45 1.22 11.56 -10.89
N THR A 46 1.81 10.44 -11.33
CA THR A 46 2.46 9.45 -10.47
C THR A 46 3.93 9.31 -10.85
N TYR A 47 4.79 9.41 -9.86
CA TYR A 47 6.23 9.22 -9.96
C TYR A 47 6.65 8.02 -9.12
N ILE A 48 7.49 7.15 -9.68
CA ILE A 48 8.04 5.99 -8.96
C ILE A 48 9.56 6.00 -9.06
N LYS A 49 10.24 5.87 -7.93
CA LYS A 49 11.68 5.61 -7.85
C LYS A 49 11.90 4.19 -7.36
N GLY A 50 12.06 3.28 -8.31
CA GLY A 50 12.30 1.86 -8.05
C GLY A 50 13.76 1.46 -8.24
N ASN A 51 14.20 0.47 -7.47
CA ASN A 51 15.47 -0.20 -7.74
C ASN A 51 15.36 -1.18 -8.93
N ALA A 52 16.48 -1.78 -9.32
CA ALA A 52 16.50 -2.69 -10.48
C ALA A 52 15.57 -3.90 -10.32
N ALA A 53 15.45 -4.46 -9.11
CA ALA A 53 14.57 -5.59 -8.83
C ALA A 53 13.09 -5.22 -9.00
N TYR A 54 12.68 -4.02 -8.52
CA TYR A 54 11.34 -3.50 -8.72
C TYR A 54 11.00 -3.35 -10.20
N TRP A 55 11.84 -2.65 -10.98
CA TRP A 55 11.57 -2.44 -12.40
C TRP A 55 11.57 -3.75 -13.20
N THR A 56 12.45 -4.70 -12.84
CA THR A 56 12.47 -6.02 -13.47
C THR A 56 11.15 -6.76 -13.24
N ALA A 57 10.64 -6.76 -12.01
CA ALA A 57 9.38 -7.40 -11.66
C ALA A 57 8.19 -6.74 -12.37
N THR A 58 8.09 -5.40 -12.31
CA THR A 58 7.01 -4.63 -12.92
C THR A 58 6.96 -4.79 -14.44
N LEU A 59 8.10 -4.64 -15.12
CA LEU A 59 8.16 -4.77 -16.58
C LEU A 59 7.87 -6.20 -17.05
N LYS A 60 8.30 -7.21 -16.28
CA LYS A 60 7.95 -8.62 -16.57
C LYS A 60 6.44 -8.85 -16.49
N GLN A 61 5.76 -8.28 -15.49
CA GLN A 61 4.30 -8.37 -15.37
C GLN A 61 3.55 -7.69 -16.50
N GLN A 62 4.15 -6.63 -17.08
CA GLN A 62 3.61 -5.92 -18.24
C GLN A 62 3.92 -6.61 -19.59
N GLY A 63 4.48 -7.82 -19.57
CA GLY A 63 4.83 -8.56 -20.79
C GLY A 63 6.11 -8.07 -21.48
N GLY A 64 6.97 -7.35 -20.76
CA GLY A 64 8.25 -6.86 -21.27
C GLY A 64 9.17 -7.99 -21.71
N GLY A 65 9.45 -8.05 -23.01
CA GLY A 65 10.43 -8.96 -23.61
C GLY A 65 11.87 -8.44 -23.50
N ALA A 66 12.71 -8.70 -24.50
CA ALA A 66 14.14 -8.33 -24.50
C ALA A 66 14.46 -6.83 -24.31
N LYS A 67 13.46 -5.94 -24.42
CA LYS A 67 13.60 -4.50 -24.15
C LYS A 67 13.57 -4.16 -22.66
N ALA A 68 13.04 -5.05 -21.81
CA ALA A 68 12.88 -4.80 -20.38
C ALA A 68 14.22 -4.49 -19.68
N GLN A 69 15.31 -5.17 -20.04
CA GLN A 69 16.62 -4.92 -19.42
C GLN A 69 17.15 -3.51 -19.71
N LYS A 70 16.93 -2.97 -20.92
CA LYS A 70 17.33 -1.60 -21.26
C LYS A 70 16.51 -0.58 -20.48
N GLN A 71 15.21 -0.82 -20.31
CA GLN A 71 14.32 0.02 -19.51
C GLN A 71 14.69 -0.02 -18.03
N VAL A 72 14.98 -1.21 -17.46
CA VAL A 72 15.49 -1.33 -16.09
C VAL A 72 16.75 -0.48 -15.89
N ALA A 73 17.70 -0.53 -16.83
CA ALA A 73 18.91 0.29 -16.75
C ALA A 73 18.62 1.80 -16.86
N ALA A 74 17.64 2.20 -17.65
CA ALA A 74 17.21 3.59 -17.79
C ALA A 74 16.48 4.12 -16.55
N PHE A 75 15.73 3.26 -15.86
CA PHE A 75 14.78 3.61 -14.79
C PHE A 75 15.32 3.43 -13.37
N LYS A 76 16.21 2.45 -13.14
CA LYS A 76 16.69 2.13 -11.80
C LYS A 76 17.22 3.39 -11.10
N ASP A 77 16.78 3.58 -9.86
CA ASP A 77 17.18 4.65 -8.96
C ASP A 77 16.94 6.08 -9.50
N LYS A 78 16.08 6.22 -10.51
CA LYS A 78 15.56 7.50 -11.03
C LYS A 78 14.07 7.62 -10.78
N TRP A 79 13.58 8.86 -10.75
CA TRP A 79 12.15 9.11 -10.70
C TRP A 79 11.55 8.87 -12.08
N VAL A 80 10.68 7.88 -12.19
CA VAL A 80 9.97 7.59 -13.44
C VAL A 80 8.56 8.15 -13.34
N LYS A 81 8.22 9.08 -14.22
CA LYS A 81 6.84 9.53 -14.39
C LYS A 81 6.08 8.48 -15.19
N LEU A 82 5.02 7.93 -14.59
CA LEU A 82 4.17 6.94 -15.25
C LEU A 82 3.22 7.61 -16.25
N PRO A 83 2.90 6.97 -17.38
CA PRO A 83 1.81 7.42 -18.24
C PRO A 83 0.47 7.19 -17.53
N ALA A 84 -0.57 7.92 -17.95
CA ALA A 84 -1.83 8.00 -17.20
C ALA A 84 -2.54 6.64 -17.01
N ALA A 85 -2.41 5.73 -17.97
CA ALA A 85 -3.04 4.41 -17.91
C ALA A 85 -2.38 3.51 -16.85
N GLU A 86 -1.05 3.49 -16.82
CA GLU A 86 -0.24 2.74 -15.84
C GLU A 86 -0.30 3.40 -14.47
N ALA A 87 -0.36 4.74 -14.43
CA ALA A 87 -0.57 5.50 -13.22
C ALA A 87 -1.86 5.07 -12.53
N LYS A 88 -2.94 4.77 -13.27
CA LYS A 88 -4.22 4.26 -12.75
C LYS A 88 -4.11 2.86 -12.15
N ALA A 89 -3.33 1.96 -12.77
CA ALA A 89 -3.11 0.61 -12.25
C ALA A 89 -2.26 0.61 -10.97
N ALA A 90 -1.27 1.50 -10.88
CA ALA A 90 -0.40 1.67 -9.72
C ALA A 90 -1.08 2.35 -8.51
N GLN A 91 -2.32 2.84 -8.64
CA GLN A 91 -3.02 3.56 -7.56
C GLN A 91 -3.55 2.65 -6.46
N THR A 92 -3.44 1.32 -6.61
CA THR A 92 -4.04 0.34 -5.70
C THR A 92 -3.54 0.43 -4.24
N GLY A 93 -2.50 1.22 -3.94
CA GLY A 93 -2.11 1.60 -2.56
C GLY A 93 -2.15 3.11 -2.24
N CYS A 94 -2.39 3.97 -3.23
CA CYS A 94 -2.34 5.43 -3.13
C CYS A 94 -3.66 6.13 -3.49
N ASP A 95 -4.73 5.37 -3.62
CA ASP A 95 -6.10 5.85 -3.74
C ASP A 95 -6.88 5.44 -2.49
N LYS A 96 -7.17 6.43 -1.64
CA LYS A 96 -7.90 6.23 -0.38
C LYS A 96 -9.28 5.65 -0.63
N ASP A 97 -9.98 6.14 -1.65
CA ASP A 97 -11.36 5.77 -1.90
C ASP A 97 -11.42 4.35 -2.48
N ALA A 98 -10.47 3.99 -3.35
CA ALA A 98 -10.33 2.63 -3.82
C ALA A 98 -9.95 1.66 -2.68
N LEU A 99 -9.06 2.06 -1.76
CA LEU A 99 -8.71 1.27 -0.59
C LEU A 99 -9.93 1.05 0.31
N LEU A 100 -10.65 2.12 0.65
CA LEU A 100 -11.85 2.03 1.48
C LEU A 100 -12.96 1.23 0.80
N ALA A 101 -13.14 1.41 -0.51
CA ALA A 101 -14.09 0.62 -1.29
C ALA A 101 -13.71 -0.86 -1.28
N ALA A 102 -12.43 -1.20 -1.46
CA ALA A 102 -11.95 -2.58 -1.38
C ALA A 102 -12.21 -3.19 0.01
N MET A 103 -11.97 -2.43 1.07
CA MET A 103 -12.31 -2.84 2.44
C MET A 103 -13.81 -2.98 2.66
N ASP A 104 -14.66 -2.13 2.06
CA ASP A 104 -16.12 -2.21 2.22
C ASP A 104 -16.79 -3.25 1.32
N ASN A 105 -16.12 -3.71 0.24
CA ASN A 105 -16.71 -4.52 -0.82
C ASN A 105 -17.27 -5.87 -0.34
N ASP A 106 -16.58 -6.57 0.57
CA ASP A 106 -17.09 -7.79 1.20
C ASP A 106 -17.55 -7.52 2.64
N LYS A 107 -18.86 -7.32 2.81
CA LYS A 107 -19.46 -7.07 4.13
C LYS A 107 -19.55 -8.35 4.97
N SER A 108 -19.47 -9.52 4.35
CA SER A 108 -19.59 -10.80 5.04
C SER A 108 -18.44 -11.01 6.02
N GLU A 109 -17.26 -10.45 5.75
CA GLU A 109 -16.10 -10.51 6.63
C GLU A 109 -16.35 -9.81 7.97
N ARG A 110 -17.14 -8.74 7.98
CA ARG A 110 -17.51 -7.98 9.20
C ARG A 110 -18.67 -8.60 9.98
N GLN A 111 -19.39 -9.55 9.39
CA GLN A 111 -20.49 -10.23 10.09
C GLN A 111 -19.97 -11.38 10.97
N GLY A 112 -20.54 -11.51 12.17
CA GLY A 112 -20.20 -12.57 13.11
C GLY A 112 -18.83 -12.43 13.77
N MET A 113 -18.26 -11.22 13.80
CA MET A 113 -17.08 -10.96 14.63
C MET A 113 -17.46 -11.00 16.11
N THR A 114 -16.62 -11.59 16.93
CA THR A 114 -16.74 -11.62 18.38
C THR A 114 -15.84 -10.57 19.02
N ARG A 115 -16.26 -9.99 20.14
CA ARG A 115 -15.43 -9.06 20.89
C ARG A 115 -14.36 -9.84 21.68
N GLY A 116 -13.10 -9.47 21.48
CA GLY A 116 -11.97 -9.94 22.27
C GLY A 116 -11.75 -9.07 23.51
N LYS A 117 -10.62 -9.29 24.19
CA LYS A 117 -10.19 -8.42 25.28
C LYS A 117 -9.73 -7.07 24.71
N ASP A 118 -10.28 -5.98 25.25
CA ASP A 118 -9.83 -4.63 24.90
C ASP A 118 -8.33 -4.45 25.21
N THR A 119 -7.69 -3.56 24.45
CA THR A 119 -6.25 -3.33 24.50
C THR A 119 -5.91 -1.85 24.26
N GLN A 120 -4.61 -1.54 24.16
CA GLN A 120 -4.13 -0.24 23.70
C GLN A 120 -3.26 -0.40 22.45
N ILE A 121 -3.53 0.43 21.43
CA ILE A 121 -2.71 0.54 20.22
C ILE A 121 -2.24 2.00 20.14
N GLN A 122 -0.92 2.21 20.09
CA GLN A 122 -0.31 3.55 20.03
C GLN A 122 -0.84 4.49 21.15
N GLY A 123 -1.05 3.95 22.36
CA GLY A 123 -1.57 4.70 23.51
C GLY A 123 -3.08 4.97 23.49
N LYS A 124 -3.83 4.50 22.50
CA LYS A 124 -5.30 4.68 22.41
C LYS A 124 -6.06 3.47 22.93
N ASN A 125 -7.10 3.70 23.72
CA ASN A 125 -8.01 2.63 24.14
C ASN A 125 -8.71 2.03 22.90
N THR A 126 -8.70 0.70 22.83
CA THR A 126 -8.97 -0.04 21.60
C THR A 126 -9.84 -1.26 21.87
N ALA A 127 -10.99 -1.32 21.20
CA ALA A 127 -11.83 -2.51 21.16
C ALA A 127 -11.26 -3.48 20.12
N VAL A 128 -11.27 -4.76 20.47
CA VAL A 128 -10.75 -5.83 19.60
C VAL A 128 -11.93 -6.66 19.10
N LEU A 129 -12.07 -6.77 17.78
CA LEU A 129 -13.07 -7.60 17.12
C LEU A 129 -12.36 -8.71 16.35
N GLN A 130 -12.79 -9.96 16.53
CA GLN A 130 -12.12 -11.13 15.98
C GLN A 130 -13.08 -12.03 15.24
N LYS A 131 -12.60 -12.67 14.18
CA LYS A 131 -13.35 -13.69 13.46
C LYS A 131 -12.41 -14.79 13.01
N LYS A 132 -12.87 -16.03 13.14
CA LYS A 132 -12.26 -17.17 12.47
C LYS A 132 -13.14 -17.57 11.30
N THR A 133 -12.61 -17.55 10.08
CA THR A 133 -13.35 -17.95 8.88
C THR A 133 -13.54 -19.46 8.86
N ALA A 134 -14.52 -19.95 8.08
CA ALA A 134 -14.72 -21.38 7.89
C ALA A 134 -13.50 -22.10 7.29
N LYS A 135 -12.62 -21.35 6.60
CA LYS A 135 -11.36 -21.83 6.03
C LYS A 135 -10.20 -21.84 7.04
N GLY A 136 -10.46 -21.45 8.29
CA GLY A 136 -9.47 -21.44 9.37
C GLY A 136 -8.61 -20.17 9.45
N GLU A 137 -8.88 -19.16 8.62
CA GLU A 137 -8.20 -17.86 8.69
C GLU A 137 -8.72 -17.06 9.87
N THR A 138 -7.88 -16.22 10.46
CA THR A 138 -8.24 -15.32 11.56
C THR A 138 -8.10 -13.88 11.09
N LEU A 139 -9.17 -13.11 11.30
CA LEU A 139 -9.23 -11.68 11.08
C LEU A 139 -9.38 -10.99 12.44
N THR A 140 -8.51 -10.06 12.77
CA THR A 140 -8.61 -9.24 13.99
C THR A 140 -8.59 -7.75 13.63
N LEU A 141 -9.68 -7.07 13.94
CA LEU A 141 -9.85 -5.64 13.75
C LEU A 141 -9.73 -4.92 15.10
N TYR A 142 -8.95 -3.84 15.11
CA TYR A 142 -8.70 -3.03 16.28
C TYR A 142 -9.27 -1.63 16.05
N VAL A 143 -10.23 -1.22 16.86
CA VAL A 143 -11.00 0.03 16.67
C VAL A 143 -10.85 0.92 17.88
N ALA A 144 -10.57 2.20 17.68
CA ALA A 144 -10.53 3.19 18.75
C ALA A 144 -11.88 3.25 19.48
N THR A 145 -11.86 3.29 20.81
CA THR A 145 -13.07 3.42 21.64
C THR A 145 -13.33 4.85 22.11
N GLU A 146 -12.41 5.76 21.80
CA GLU A 146 -12.45 7.15 22.22
C GLU A 146 -12.42 8.06 20.99
N GLY A 147 -13.29 9.08 20.98
CA GLY A 147 -13.45 9.97 19.83
C GLY A 147 -14.06 9.26 18.63
N ASP A 148 -13.56 9.57 17.44
CA ASP A 148 -14.00 8.90 16.21
C ASP A 148 -13.54 7.43 16.19
N PRO A 149 -14.41 6.48 15.79
CA PRO A 149 -14.13 5.04 15.82
C PRO A 149 -13.22 4.61 14.67
N TYR A 150 -12.01 5.16 14.60
CA TYR A 150 -11.03 4.80 13.59
C TYR A 150 -10.53 3.38 13.78
N ILE A 151 -10.34 2.68 12.66
CA ILE A 151 -9.56 1.44 12.63
C ILE A 151 -8.12 1.82 12.94
N LEU A 152 -7.49 1.16 13.91
CA LEU A 152 -6.09 1.42 14.27
C LEU A 152 -5.17 0.35 13.72
N LYS A 153 -5.67 -0.88 13.61
CA LYS A 153 -4.92 -2.04 13.15
C LYS A 153 -5.86 -3.10 12.57
N LEU A 154 -5.35 -3.87 11.62
CA LEU A 154 -5.94 -5.07 11.06
C LEU A 154 -4.87 -6.17 11.04
N ASP A 155 -5.16 -7.30 11.66
CA ASP A 155 -4.32 -8.51 11.56
C ASP A 155 -5.10 -9.60 10.83
N GLU A 156 -4.48 -10.14 9.78
CA GLU A 156 -4.97 -11.27 9.00
C GLU A 156 -3.98 -12.42 9.12
N LYS A 157 -4.46 -13.61 9.46
CA LYS A 157 -3.63 -14.80 9.58
C LYS A 157 -4.31 -15.97 8.91
N GLY A 158 -3.66 -16.56 7.91
CA GLY A 158 -4.17 -17.70 7.17
C GLY A 158 -3.09 -18.73 6.86
N THR A 159 -3.46 -19.75 6.10
CA THR A 159 -2.52 -20.77 5.60
C THR A 159 -1.51 -20.20 4.60
N LYS A 160 -1.85 -19.07 3.95
CA LYS A 160 -1.00 -18.40 2.96
C LYS A 160 0.00 -17.41 3.58
N GLY A 161 -0.15 -17.05 4.85
CA GLY A 161 0.69 -16.06 5.50
C GLY A 161 -0.02 -15.22 6.55
N THR A 162 0.67 -14.18 7.00
CA THR A 162 0.15 -13.16 7.91
C THR A 162 0.30 -11.79 7.30
N THR A 163 -0.72 -10.94 7.43
CA THR A 163 -0.66 -9.52 7.12
C THR A 163 -1.04 -8.72 8.35
N THR A 164 -0.24 -7.73 8.69
CA THR A 164 -0.56 -6.73 9.70
C THR A 164 -0.58 -5.38 9.03
N THR A 165 -1.70 -4.68 9.12
CA THR A 165 -1.89 -3.33 8.60
C THR A 165 -2.22 -2.39 9.75
N SER A 166 -1.42 -1.35 9.93
CA SER A 166 -1.63 -0.29 10.92
C SER A 166 -2.07 0.99 10.24
N PHE A 167 -2.97 1.71 10.89
CA PHE A 167 -3.52 2.96 10.40
C PHE A 167 -3.28 4.07 11.44
N SER A 168 -2.76 5.20 10.99
CA SER A 168 -2.47 6.37 11.83
C SER A 168 -2.71 7.67 11.09
N ASP A 169 -2.45 8.80 11.74
CA ASP A 169 -2.42 10.13 11.10
C ASP A 169 -3.69 10.45 10.29
N TYR A 170 -4.83 10.02 10.82
CA TYR A 170 -6.15 10.33 10.27
C TYR A 170 -6.32 11.84 10.16
N ASN A 171 -6.97 12.28 9.08
CA ASN A 171 -7.26 13.69 8.79
C ASN A 171 -6.05 14.64 8.66
N ASN A 172 -4.82 14.11 8.67
CA ASN A 172 -3.64 14.91 8.39
C ASN A 172 -3.47 15.13 6.87
N PRO A 173 -3.12 16.36 6.43
CA PRO A 173 -2.74 16.63 5.06
C PRO A 173 -1.44 15.91 4.70
N VAL A 174 -1.26 15.61 3.41
CA VAL A 174 -0.06 14.91 2.92
C VAL A 174 0.73 15.85 2.03
N ASP A 175 1.92 16.24 2.52
CA ASP A 175 2.84 17.08 1.75
C ASP A 175 3.68 16.24 0.80
N VAL A 176 3.51 16.50 -0.50
CA VAL A 176 4.18 15.81 -1.60
C VAL A 176 4.64 16.83 -2.62
N THR A 177 5.93 16.81 -2.91
CA THR A 177 6.55 17.63 -3.93
C THR A 177 6.98 16.77 -5.12
N ALA A 178 6.85 17.35 -6.32
CA ALA A 178 7.30 16.70 -7.53
C ALA A 178 8.81 16.49 -7.44
N PRO A 179 9.33 15.36 -7.93
CA PRO A 179 10.77 15.19 -8.04
C PRO A 179 11.41 16.30 -8.91
N PRO A 180 12.68 16.66 -8.67
CA PRO A 180 13.38 17.62 -9.52
C PRO A 180 13.35 17.19 -10.99
N ALA A 181 13.06 18.11 -11.91
CA ALA A 181 12.87 17.78 -13.33
C ALA A 181 14.08 17.05 -13.96
N GLY A 182 15.30 17.37 -13.53
CA GLY A 182 16.53 16.70 -13.99
C GLY A 182 16.70 15.25 -13.50
N GLU A 183 15.90 14.81 -12.52
CA GLU A 183 15.90 13.45 -12.00
C GLU A 183 14.74 12.61 -12.54
N VAL A 184 13.85 13.22 -13.34
CA VAL A 184 12.66 12.57 -13.88
C VAL A 184 12.91 12.00 -15.26
N VAL A 185 12.58 10.73 -15.43
CA VAL A 185 12.48 10.03 -16.72
C VAL A 185 11.01 9.82 -17.05
N ASP A 186 10.61 10.20 -18.25
CA ASP A 186 9.26 9.92 -18.75
C ASP A 186 9.22 8.51 -19.33
N ALA A 187 8.43 7.61 -18.70
CA ALA A 187 8.33 6.23 -19.13
C ALA A 187 7.84 6.10 -20.58
N ALA A 188 6.95 7.00 -21.03
CA ALA A 188 6.41 6.97 -22.40
C ALA A 188 7.48 7.32 -23.46
N LYS A 189 8.54 8.04 -23.06
CA LYS A 189 9.65 8.42 -23.95
C LYS A 189 10.83 7.45 -23.91
N ALA A 190 10.80 6.50 -22.98
CA ALA A 190 11.86 5.53 -22.73
C ALA A 190 11.48 4.08 -23.13
N ALA A 191 10.30 3.90 -23.74
CA ALA A 191 9.81 2.65 -24.32
C ALA A 191 10.10 2.58 -25.83
#